data_AF-A0AAD7XFF7-F1
#
_entry.id   AF-A0AAD7XFF7-F1
#
_cell.length_a   1.000
_cell.length_b   1.000
_cell.length_c   1.000
_cell.angle_alpha   90.00
_cell.angle_beta   90.00
_cell.angle_gamma   90.00
#
_symmetry.space_group_name_H-M   'P 1'
#
loop_
_entity.id
_entity.type
_entity.pdbx_description
1 polymer ?
#
loop_
_entity_poly.entity_id
_entity_poly.type
_entity_poly.pdbx_seq_one_letter_code
_entity_poly.pdbx_strand_id
1 'polypeptide(L)'
;MDLRHLRATYQRLRQICNNDYQVQNFGHDPPGDHCDDQVVVCCCNTVAFQLSMLCMNCQHDLEAGDVVGIDAGVGTYAAYRASCGAGTSNALPADIQQAVCNENIRLDDYLYGGWSDGSWFYVWTRENAERDHAANDNNTFTHCPNQESPSSSTTKTLHADPSSILSSTRLSSELAMASATVALSSVPSSSAAPSSYGPAIGESLTSSTTQPNTESTGAVTSIDLSPASRSSFGKSAAIGGAISAACILALVVAAVVLRRTKIRKRTIKKPIANDTVHMASIIVPYAIIGDDQPG
;
A
#
# COMPACT_ATOMS: atom_id res chain seq x y z
N MET A 1 9.52 8.41 -2.85
CA MET A 1 9.38 7.00 -2.42
C MET A 1 10.36 6.13 -3.17
N ASP A 2 11.06 5.20 -2.51
CA ASP A 2 11.88 4.18 -3.19
C ASP A 2 10.98 3.02 -3.65
N LEU A 3 10.83 2.89 -4.97
CA LEU A 3 10.02 1.86 -5.64
C LEU A 3 10.38 0.44 -5.17
N ARG A 4 11.66 0.18 -4.87
CA ARG A 4 12.12 -1.13 -4.41
C ARG A 4 11.59 -1.48 -3.03
N HIS A 5 11.36 -0.47 -2.19
CA HIS A 5 10.87 -0.67 -0.84
C HIS A 5 9.38 -1.04 -0.82
N LEU A 6 8.57 -0.47 -1.72
CA LEU A 6 7.13 -0.76 -1.79
C LEU A 6 6.84 -2.22 -2.17
N ARG A 7 7.52 -2.73 -3.21
CA ARG A 7 7.39 -4.15 -3.60
C ARG A 7 7.76 -5.08 -2.45
N ALA A 8 8.89 -4.82 -1.79
CA ALA A 8 9.33 -5.62 -0.65
C ALA A 8 8.35 -5.54 0.53
N THR A 9 7.79 -4.37 0.80
CA THR A 9 6.81 -4.17 1.89
C THR A 9 5.52 -4.94 1.62
N TYR A 10 4.97 -4.86 0.40
CA TYR A 10 3.77 -5.61 0.03
C TYR A 10 4.01 -7.13 0.10
N GLN A 11 5.15 -7.59 -0.41
CA GLN A 11 5.53 -9.00 -0.32
C GLN A 11 5.58 -9.49 1.13
N ARG A 12 6.26 -8.74 2.01
CA ARG A 12 6.39 -9.10 3.42
C ARG A 12 5.04 -9.14 4.14
N LEU A 13 4.12 -8.22 3.81
CA LEU A 13 2.76 -8.23 4.36
C LEU A 13 2.02 -9.54 4.00
N ARG A 14 2.08 -9.96 2.73
CA ARG A 14 1.44 -11.20 2.26
C ARG A 14 2.12 -12.45 2.85
N GLN A 15 3.44 -12.39 3.05
CA GLN A 15 4.21 -13.47 3.65
C GLN A 15 3.83 -13.82 5.10
N ILE A 16 3.16 -12.91 5.82
CA ILE A 16 2.59 -13.21 7.15
C ILE A 16 1.65 -14.42 7.10
N CYS A 17 0.84 -14.54 6.04
CA CYS A 17 -0.12 -15.63 5.87
C CYS A 17 0.34 -16.69 4.85
N ASN A 18 1.25 -16.34 3.96
CA ASN A 18 1.74 -17.23 2.91
C ASN A 18 3.25 -16.99 2.71
N ASN A 19 4.10 -17.68 3.46
CA ASN A 19 5.56 -17.49 3.43
C ASN A 19 6.18 -17.63 2.02
N ASP A 20 5.55 -18.41 1.14
CA ASP A 20 6.01 -18.62 -0.23
C ASP A 20 5.52 -17.53 -1.20
N TYR A 21 4.72 -16.57 -0.73
CA TYR A 21 4.21 -15.50 -1.56
C TYR A 21 5.35 -14.66 -2.14
N GLN A 22 5.26 -14.44 -3.45
CA GLN A 22 6.15 -13.58 -4.23
C GLN A 22 5.30 -12.60 -5.02
N VAL A 23 5.69 -11.32 -5.02
CA VAL A 23 5.00 -10.32 -5.82
C VAL A 23 5.28 -10.60 -7.29
N GLN A 24 4.23 -10.97 -8.01
CA GLN A 24 4.25 -11.22 -9.44
C GLN A 24 4.39 -9.93 -10.24
N ASN A 25 4.63 -10.07 -11.55
CA ASN A 25 4.51 -8.96 -12.48
C ASN A 25 3.02 -8.72 -12.76
N PHE A 26 2.51 -7.56 -12.36
CA PHE A 26 1.12 -7.20 -12.52
C PHE A 26 0.81 -6.83 -13.97
N GLY A 27 -0.46 -7.02 -14.35
CA GLY A 27 -0.99 -6.49 -15.60
C GLY A 27 -1.24 -4.98 -15.50
N HIS A 28 -1.48 -4.36 -16.65
CA HIS A 28 -1.79 -2.93 -16.70
C HIS A 28 -3.19 -2.59 -16.15
N ASP A 29 -4.08 -3.58 -16.09
CA ASP A 29 -5.45 -3.40 -15.62
C ASP A 29 -5.52 -3.61 -14.08
N PRO A 30 -6.13 -2.67 -13.33
CA PRO A 30 -6.41 -2.86 -11.90
C PRO A 30 -7.22 -4.14 -11.64
N PRO A 31 -7.03 -4.82 -10.49
CA PRO A 31 -6.54 -4.29 -9.20
C PRO A 31 -5.04 -4.53 -8.88
N GLY A 32 -4.23 -4.94 -9.86
CA GLY A 32 -2.86 -5.38 -9.62
C GLY A 32 -2.81 -6.84 -9.18
N ASP A 33 -2.86 -7.10 -7.87
CA ASP A 33 -2.89 -8.45 -7.30
C ASP A 33 -4.34 -8.95 -7.11
N HIS A 34 -4.52 -10.26 -6.92
CA HIS A 34 -5.77 -10.84 -6.44
C HIS A 34 -5.57 -11.43 -5.06
N CYS A 35 -6.57 -11.29 -4.19
CA CYS A 35 -6.54 -11.94 -2.88
C CYS A 35 -7.05 -13.38 -3.01
N ASP A 36 -6.16 -14.29 -3.38
CA ASP A 36 -6.39 -15.71 -3.63
C ASP A 36 -5.67 -16.65 -2.62
N ASP A 37 -5.11 -16.08 -1.55
CA ASP A 37 -4.48 -16.85 -0.47
C ASP A 37 -5.52 -17.70 0.26
N GLN A 38 -5.11 -18.89 0.70
CA GLN A 38 -5.96 -19.75 1.56
C GLN A 38 -6.35 -19.04 2.85
N VAL A 39 -5.44 -18.22 3.40
CA VAL A 39 -5.64 -17.42 4.61
C VAL A 39 -5.92 -15.98 4.19
N VAL A 40 -7.16 -15.73 3.79
CA VAL A 40 -7.61 -14.47 3.16
C VAL A 40 -7.47 -13.22 4.06
N VAL A 41 -7.32 -13.39 5.38
CA VAL A 41 -7.28 -12.27 6.34
C VAL A 41 -6.12 -11.29 6.09
N CYS A 42 -4.97 -11.78 5.58
CA CYS A 42 -3.82 -10.92 5.26
C CYS A 42 -4.04 -10.01 4.03
N CYS A 43 -4.89 -10.41 3.09
CA CYS A 43 -5.14 -9.63 1.87
C CYS A 43 -6.52 -9.00 1.81
N CYS A 44 -7.52 -9.48 2.54
CA CYS A 44 -8.89 -8.95 2.50
C CYS A 44 -9.10 -7.70 3.33
N ASN A 45 -8.27 -6.70 3.08
CA ASN A 45 -8.32 -5.41 3.72
C ASN A 45 -7.90 -4.32 2.73
N THR A 46 -8.34 -3.10 2.96
CA THR A 46 -8.06 -1.99 2.03
C THR A 46 -6.58 -1.57 2.06
N VAL A 47 -5.84 -1.89 3.12
CA VAL A 47 -4.39 -1.59 3.24
C VAL A 47 -3.61 -2.42 2.21
N ALA A 48 -3.86 -3.73 2.16
CA ALA A 48 -3.25 -4.65 1.20
C ALA A 48 -3.61 -4.29 -0.26
N PHE A 49 -4.88 -3.92 -0.51
CA PHE A 49 -5.32 -3.43 -1.82
C PHE A 49 -4.58 -2.15 -2.26
N GLN A 50 -4.43 -1.18 -1.36
CA GLN A 50 -3.71 0.05 -1.69
C GLN A 50 -2.23 -0.22 -1.97
N LEU A 51 -1.61 -1.12 -1.21
CA LEU A 51 -0.23 -1.56 -1.47
C LEU A 51 -0.09 -2.31 -2.79
N SER A 52 -1.06 -3.15 -3.18
CA SER A 52 -1.03 -3.83 -4.48
C SER A 52 -1.12 -2.82 -5.64
N MET A 53 -2.01 -1.81 -5.52
CA MET A 53 -2.14 -0.73 -6.50
C MET A 53 -0.89 0.14 -6.59
N LEU A 54 -0.26 0.47 -5.45
CA LEU A 54 1.04 1.14 -5.44
C LEU A 54 2.10 0.30 -6.11
N CYS A 55 2.19 -0.99 -5.79
CA CYS A 55 3.19 -1.88 -6.38
C CYS A 55 2.99 -2.05 -7.89
N MET A 56 1.75 -2.14 -8.37
CA MET A 56 1.42 -2.15 -9.80
C MET A 56 1.90 -0.87 -10.48
N ASN A 57 1.56 0.29 -9.92
CA ASN A 57 2.07 1.56 -10.42
C ASN A 57 3.60 1.58 -10.42
N CYS A 58 4.27 1.07 -9.39
CA CYS A 58 5.73 1.01 -9.34
C CYS A 58 6.34 0.13 -10.44
N GLN A 59 5.69 -0.96 -10.84
CA GLN A 59 6.17 -1.86 -11.89
C GLN A 59 6.01 -1.24 -13.29
N HIS A 60 5.00 -0.39 -13.48
CA HIS A 60 4.71 0.26 -14.77
C HIS A 60 5.26 1.68 -14.90
N ASP A 61 5.57 2.38 -13.81
CA ASP A 61 6.09 3.76 -13.78
C ASP A 61 7.63 3.81 -13.94
N LEU A 62 8.19 2.88 -14.71
CA LEU A 62 9.64 2.83 -15.02
C LEU A 62 10.03 3.71 -16.20
N GLU A 63 9.06 4.27 -16.94
CA GLU A 63 9.34 5.15 -18.06
C GLU A 63 9.58 6.58 -17.57
N ALA A 64 10.73 7.15 -17.94
CA ALA A 64 11.07 8.54 -17.63
C ALA A 64 10.08 9.50 -18.32
N GLY A 65 9.07 9.96 -17.58
CA GLY A 65 8.03 10.84 -18.09
C GLY A 65 7.06 11.31 -16.99
N ASP A 66 6.22 12.28 -17.34
CA ASP A 66 5.14 12.79 -16.49
C ASP A 66 3.96 11.80 -16.55
N VAL A 67 4.18 10.54 -16.16
CA VAL A 67 3.18 9.49 -16.30
C VAL A 67 2.11 9.70 -15.24
N VAL A 68 0.88 9.87 -15.72
CA VAL A 68 -0.31 9.80 -14.89
C VAL A 68 -0.48 8.31 -14.58
N GLY A 69 -0.16 7.90 -13.36
CA GLY A 69 -0.26 6.49 -12.97
C GLY A 69 -1.67 5.91 -13.16
N ILE A 70 -1.77 4.60 -12.99
CA ILE A 70 -2.97 3.80 -13.22
C ILE A 70 -3.91 3.96 -12.02
N ASP A 71 -5.04 4.61 -12.26
CA ASP A 71 -6.14 4.72 -11.31
C ASP A 71 -7.07 3.50 -11.36
N ALA A 72 -7.81 3.26 -10.28
CA ALA A 72 -8.85 2.26 -10.19
C ALA A 72 -10.24 2.88 -10.07
N GLY A 73 -11.17 2.40 -10.89
CA GLY A 73 -12.57 2.81 -10.85
C GLY A 73 -13.32 2.29 -9.62
N VAL A 74 -14.56 2.73 -9.49
CA VAL A 74 -15.49 2.24 -8.46
C VAL A 74 -15.64 0.72 -8.57
N GLY A 75 -15.64 0.02 -7.42
CA GLY A 75 -15.80 -1.43 -7.35
C GLY A 75 -14.52 -2.23 -7.56
N THR A 76 -13.38 -1.61 -7.88
CA THR A 76 -12.12 -2.36 -8.07
C THR A 76 -11.68 -3.08 -6.80
N TYR A 77 -11.87 -2.50 -5.61
CA TYR A 77 -11.62 -3.23 -4.36
C TYR A 77 -12.52 -4.47 -4.17
N ALA A 78 -13.75 -4.44 -4.71
CA ALA A 78 -14.61 -5.63 -4.71
C ALA A 78 -14.05 -6.71 -5.66
N ALA A 79 -13.52 -6.33 -6.82
CA ALA A 79 -12.84 -7.25 -7.73
C ALA A 79 -11.55 -7.83 -7.12
N TYR A 80 -10.77 -7.00 -6.43
CA TYR A 80 -9.56 -7.42 -5.70
C TYR A 80 -9.83 -8.52 -4.66
N ARG A 81 -10.89 -8.34 -3.87
CA ARG A 81 -11.30 -9.28 -2.82
C ARG A 81 -11.82 -10.61 -3.35
N ALA A 82 -12.30 -10.66 -4.59
CA ALA A 82 -12.92 -11.84 -5.19
C ALA A 82 -13.90 -12.55 -4.23
N SER A 83 -13.51 -13.70 -3.66
CA SER A 83 -14.35 -14.56 -2.81
C SER A 83 -14.30 -14.25 -1.31
N CYS A 84 -13.48 -13.30 -0.85
CA CYS A 84 -13.21 -13.16 0.58
C CYS A 84 -14.22 -12.32 1.39
N GLY A 85 -15.43 -12.17 0.86
CA GLY A 85 -16.53 -11.47 1.53
C GLY A 85 -16.27 -9.97 1.69
N ALA A 86 -16.81 -9.38 2.76
CA ALA A 86 -16.82 -7.92 2.98
C ALA A 86 -15.42 -7.31 3.22
N GLY A 87 -14.44 -8.10 3.66
CA GLY A 87 -13.11 -7.61 4.04
C GLY A 87 -13.13 -6.63 5.22
N THR A 88 -11.96 -6.11 5.57
CA THR A 88 -11.81 -5.04 6.58
C THR A 88 -11.56 -3.71 5.88
N SER A 89 -12.41 -2.72 6.15
CA SER A 89 -12.25 -1.37 5.62
C SER A 89 -11.29 -0.57 6.50
N ASN A 90 -10.34 0.12 5.87
CA ASN A 90 -9.49 1.15 6.46
C ASN A 90 -8.60 0.70 7.62
N ALA A 91 -8.42 -0.60 7.80
CA ALA A 91 -7.61 -1.16 8.86
C ALA A 91 -7.12 -2.56 8.51
N LEU A 92 -6.04 -2.97 9.16
CA LEU A 92 -5.66 -4.38 9.27
C LEU A 92 -6.44 -5.04 10.43
N PRO A 93 -6.79 -6.32 10.31
CA PRO A 93 -7.20 -7.14 11.44
C PRO A 93 -6.15 -7.10 12.57
N ALA A 94 -6.59 -7.17 13.83
CA ALA A 94 -5.70 -6.92 14.98
C ALA A 94 -4.51 -7.88 15.08
N ASP A 95 -4.73 -9.16 14.74
CA ASP A 95 -3.69 -10.18 14.66
C ASP A 95 -2.67 -9.89 13.55
N ILE A 96 -3.13 -9.44 12.38
CA ILE A 96 -2.27 -9.03 11.26
C ILE A 96 -1.51 -7.75 11.58
N GLN A 97 -2.16 -6.76 12.20
CA GLN A 97 -1.50 -5.53 12.66
C GLN A 97 -0.38 -5.86 13.65
N GLN A 98 -0.64 -6.75 14.62
CA GLN A 98 0.37 -7.19 15.57
C GLN A 98 1.54 -7.90 14.89
N ALA A 99 1.27 -8.76 13.90
CA ALA A 99 2.30 -9.43 13.11
C ALA A 99 3.16 -8.43 12.31
N VAL A 100 2.54 -7.44 11.66
CA VAL A 100 3.23 -6.33 10.98
C VAL A 100 4.18 -5.59 11.92
N CYS A 101 3.72 -5.30 13.15
CA CYS A 101 4.56 -4.64 14.15
C CYS A 101 5.72 -5.52 14.62
N ASN A 102 5.48 -6.81 14.86
CA ASN A 102 6.51 -7.76 15.30
C ASN A 102 7.58 -8.00 14.22
N GLU A 103 7.17 -8.06 12.95
CA GLU A 103 8.05 -8.26 11.80
C GLU A 103 8.76 -6.97 11.35
N ASN A 104 8.52 -5.84 12.00
CA ASN A 104 9.06 -4.54 11.58
C ASN A 104 8.70 -4.22 10.10
N ILE A 105 7.47 -4.52 9.70
CA ILE A 105 6.92 -4.12 8.40
C ILE A 105 6.39 -2.70 8.55
N ARG A 106 6.95 -1.79 7.77
CA ARG A 106 6.68 -0.34 7.85
C ARG A 106 5.53 0.02 6.92
N LEU A 107 4.35 0.23 7.48
CA LEU A 107 3.15 0.67 6.74
C LEU A 107 2.84 2.12 7.09
N ASP A 108 2.86 3.00 6.09
CA ASP A 108 2.53 4.40 6.28
C ASP A 108 1.06 4.63 6.64
N ASP A 109 0.80 5.63 7.48
CA ASP A 109 -0.55 5.96 7.97
C ASP A 109 -1.55 6.28 6.84
N TYR A 110 -1.09 6.83 5.71
CA TYR A 110 -1.97 7.14 4.59
C TYR A 110 -2.65 5.89 3.99
N LEU A 111 -2.04 4.70 4.16
CA LEU A 111 -2.61 3.43 3.70
C LEU A 111 -3.84 3.01 4.49
N TYR A 112 -4.07 3.59 5.66
CA TYR A 112 -5.24 3.31 6.49
C TYR A 112 -6.46 4.16 6.09
N GLY A 113 -6.34 5.03 5.08
CA GLY A 113 -7.44 5.80 4.50
C GLY A 113 -7.83 5.32 3.10
N GLY A 114 -8.75 4.35 3.02
CA GLY A 114 -9.30 3.86 1.75
C GLY A 114 -10.60 4.55 1.32
N TRP A 115 -10.94 4.41 0.04
CA TRP A 115 -12.22 4.88 -0.51
C TRP A 115 -13.33 3.86 -0.25
N SER A 116 -14.47 4.33 0.26
CA SER A 116 -15.60 3.45 0.63
C SER A 116 -16.23 2.72 -0.57
N ASP A 117 -16.09 3.28 -1.77
CA ASP A 117 -16.60 2.72 -3.01
C ASP A 117 -15.60 1.76 -3.69
N GLY A 118 -14.42 1.58 -3.10
CA GLY A 118 -13.36 0.72 -3.62
C GLY A 118 -12.59 1.30 -4.81
N SER A 119 -12.74 2.60 -5.09
CA SER A 119 -11.89 3.33 -6.03
C SER A 119 -10.49 3.57 -5.45
N TRP A 120 -9.55 3.93 -6.31
CA TRP A 120 -8.20 4.29 -5.90
C TRP A 120 -7.54 5.23 -6.93
N PHE A 121 -6.77 6.21 -6.46
CA PHE A 121 -6.18 7.23 -7.34
C PHE A 121 -4.68 7.37 -7.04
N TYR A 122 -3.84 7.15 -8.04
CA TYR A 122 -2.38 7.16 -7.89
C TYR A 122 -1.87 8.53 -7.46
N VAL A 123 -2.25 9.57 -8.22
CA VAL A 123 -1.76 10.94 -7.99
C VAL A 123 -2.15 11.40 -6.59
N TRP A 124 -3.40 11.17 -6.18
CA TRP A 124 -3.86 11.51 -4.83
C TRP A 124 -3.08 10.77 -3.75
N THR A 125 -2.87 9.45 -3.92
CA THR A 125 -2.16 8.62 -2.94
C THR A 125 -0.70 9.06 -2.80
N ARG A 126 -0.02 9.31 -3.92
CA ARG A 126 1.36 9.81 -3.94
C ARG A 126 1.49 11.18 -3.26
N GLU A 127 0.65 12.13 -3.64
CA GLU A 127 0.66 13.48 -3.04
C GLU A 127 0.30 13.44 -1.55
N ASN A 128 -0.61 12.55 -1.14
CA ASN A 128 -0.94 12.39 0.27
C ASN A 128 0.22 11.79 1.06
N ALA A 129 0.90 10.79 0.50
CA ALA A 129 2.09 10.21 1.13
C ALA A 129 3.21 11.25 1.30
N GLU A 130 3.49 12.06 0.27
CA GLU A 130 4.48 13.14 0.35
C GLU A 130 4.10 14.19 1.40
N ARG A 131 2.82 14.58 1.44
CA ARG A 131 2.29 15.50 2.45
C ARG A 131 2.43 14.94 3.86
N ASP A 132 2.08 13.67 4.07
CA ASP A 132 2.11 13.04 5.38
C ASP A 132 3.56 12.83 5.87
N HIS A 133 4.47 12.46 4.97
CA HIS A 133 5.91 12.39 5.27
C HIS A 133 6.45 13.77 5.69
N ALA A 134 6.10 14.83 4.96
CA ALA A 134 6.53 16.19 5.27
C ALA A 134 5.91 16.73 6.57
N ALA A 135 4.66 16.39 6.86
CA ALA A 135 3.95 16.87 8.05
C ALA A 135 4.43 16.18 9.34
N ASN A 136 4.94 14.95 9.25
CA ASN A 136 5.30 14.13 10.40
C ASN A 136 6.81 13.84 10.48
N ASP A 137 7.66 14.61 9.80
CA ASP A 137 9.12 14.41 9.78
C ASP A 137 9.54 12.96 9.42
N ASN A 138 8.82 12.34 8.46
CA ASN A 138 8.94 10.92 8.08
C ASN A 138 8.57 9.91 9.19
N ASN A 139 7.93 10.34 10.28
CA ASN A 139 7.39 9.47 11.32
C ASN A 139 5.92 9.13 11.05
N THR A 140 5.67 8.45 9.94
CA THR A 140 4.32 8.07 9.45
C THR A 140 3.96 6.61 9.74
N PHE A 141 4.62 5.99 10.73
CA PHE A 141 4.43 4.59 11.09
C PHE A 141 3.79 4.47 12.47
N THR A 142 2.67 5.16 12.68
CA THR A 142 2.10 5.36 14.03
C THR A 142 1.25 4.18 14.52
N HIS A 143 0.87 3.27 13.62
CA HIS A 143 0.10 2.07 13.95
C HIS A 143 0.90 0.98 14.68
N CYS A 144 2.22 1.12 14.79
CA CYS A 144 3.09 0.20 15.50
C CYS A 144 3.94 0.95 16.55
N PRO A 145 3.71 0.75 17.87
CA PRO A 145 4.41 1.50 18.93
C PRO A 145 5.93 1.36 18.91
N ASN A 146 6.44 0.26 18.36
CA ASN A 146 7.86 -0.08 18.31
C ASN A 146 8.59 0.44 17.05
N GLN A 147 7.88 1.12 16.13
CA GLN A 147 8.45 1.55 14.84
C GLN A 147 8.71 3.06 14.75
N GLU A 148 8.65 3.80 15.86
CA GLU A 148 9.05 5.20 15.85
C GLU A 148 10.52 5.34 15.43
N SER A 149 10.78 6.17 14.41
CA SER A 149 12.13 6.33 13.89
C SER A 149 13.04 6.92 14.99
N PRO A 150 14.23 6.32 15.24
CA PRO A 150 15.11 6.73 16.34
C PRO A 150 15.69 8.15 16.18
N SER A 151 15.43 8.83 15.07
CA SER A 151 15.92 10.16 14.72
C SER A 151 15.37 11.30 15.60
N SER A 152 14.39 11.06 16.47
CA SER A 152 13.95 12.04 17.48
C SER A 152 14.67 11.89 18.84
N SER A 153 15.53 10.88 18.99
CA SER A 153 16.40 10.72 20.16
C SER A 153 17.47 11.82 20.11
N THR A 154 17.15 13.00 20.65
CA THR A 154 18.15 14.02 20.93
C THR A 154 19.07 13.44 21.99
N THR A 155 20.15 12.79 21.55
CA THR A 155 21.27 12.42 22.40
C THR A 155 21.75 13.69 23.07
N LYS A 156 21.38 13.90 24.33
CA LYS A 156 22.07 14.85 25.20
C LYS A 156 23.49 14.31 25.37
N THR A 157 24.38 14.68 24.46
CA THR A 157 25.80 14.41 24.54
C THR A 157 26.34 15.09 25.78
N LEU A 158 26.51 14.34 26.87
CA LEU A 158 27.39 14.75 27.95
C LEU A 158 28.82 14.73 27.39
N HIS A 159 29.38 15.92 27.19
CA HIS A 159 30.78 16.14 26.87
C HIS A 159 31.65 15.51 27.98
N ALA A 160 32.46 14.51 27.62
CA ALA A 160 33.64 14.12 28.36
C ALA A 160 34.83 14.15 27.41
N ASP A 161 35.86 14.87 27.84
CA ASP A 161 37.11 15.22 27.14
C ASP A 161 37.86 14.03 26.50
N PRO A 162 38.59 14.25 25.40
CA PRO A 162 39.49 13.27 24.82
C PRO A 162 40.90 13.38 25.43
N SER A 163 41.44 12.25 25.87
CA SER A 163 42.88 12.07 25.98
C SER A 163 43.24 10.65 25.54
N SER A 164 43.82 10.61 24.34
CA SER A 164 44.99 9.84 23.91
C SER A 164 45.27 8.50 24.59
N ILE A 165 45.44 7.43 23.79
CA ILE A 165 46.65 6.58 23.78
C ILE A 165 46.63 5.67 22.53
N LEU A 166 47.84 5.44 22.03
CA LEU A 166 48.30 4.86 20.78
C LEU A 166 48.02 3.36 20.55
N SER A 167 48.01 3.03 19.25
CA SER A 167 48.65 1.91 18.53
C SER A 167 48.67 0.49 19.12
N SER A 168 48.20 -0.48 18.34
CA SER A 168 49.09 -1.56 17.87
C SER A 168 48.53 -2.37 16.70
N THR A 169 49.46 -2.72 15.81
CA THR A 169 49.41 -3.58 14.62
C THR A 169 49.11 -5.04 14.94
N ARG A 170 48.50 -5.78 13.99
CA ARG A 170 49.10 -7.01 13.40
C ARG A 170 48.26 -7.64 12.28
N LEU A 171 49.02 -8.20 11.33
CA LEU A 171 48.65 -8.92 10.11
C LEU A 171 48.01 -10.29 10.34
N SER A 172 47.26 -10.70 9.30
CA SER A 172 47.12 -12.04 8.70
C SER A 172 46.97 -13.28 9.59
N SER A 173 45.87 -14.01 9.37
CA SER A 173 46.00 -15.43 9.01
C SER A 173 44.81 -15.90 8.17
N GLU A 174 45.17 -16.31 6.96
CA GLU A 174 44.44 -17.17 6.05
C GLU A 174 44.38 -18.59 6.65
N LEU A 175 43.23 -19.27 6.56
CA LEU A 175 43.16 -20.72 6.57
C LEU A 175 41.82 -21.20 5.99
N ALA A 176 41.96 -22.16 5.09
CA ALA A 176 40.99 -22.64 4.12
C ALA A 176 40.16 -23.82 4.64
N MET A 177 39.19 -24.18 3.79
CA MET A 177 38.54 -25.49 3.61
C MET A 177 37.52 -25.98 4.65
N ALA A 178 36.28 -26.18 4.18
CA ALA A 178 35.79 -27.52 3.87
C ALA A 178 34.55 -27.45 2.96
N SER A 179 34.70 -27.99 1.74
CA SER A 179 33.59 -28.35 0.86
C SER A 179 32.81 -29.52 1.46
N ALA A 180 31.48 -29.41 1.51
CA ALA A 180 30.59 -30.55 1.66
C ALA A 180 29.79 -30.71 0.36
N THR A 181 30.22 -31.67 -0.45
CA THR A 181 29.48 -32.24 -1.57
C THR A 181 28.37 -33.12 -1.02
N VAL A 182 27.11 -32.75 -1.25
CA VAL A 182 25.96 -33.65 -1.02
C VAL A 182 25.50 -34.17 -2.37
N ALA A 183 25.63 -35.48 -2.52
CA ALA A 183 25.34 -36.22 -3.72
C ALA A 183 23.84 -36.24 -4.06
N LEU A 184 23.58 -36.06 -5.35
CA LEU A 184 22.32 -36.38 -6.03
C LEU A 184 21.99 -37.87 -5.84
N SER A 185 20.79 -38.17 -5.33
CA SER A 185 20.19 -39.50 -5.45
C SER A 185 18.98 -39.41 -6.37
N SER A 186 19.14 -39.98 -7.55
CA SER A 186 18.12 -40.19 -8.57
C SER A 186 17.28 -41.41 -8.24
N VAL A 187 15.96 -41.24 -8.17
CA VAL A 187 14.99 -42.35 -8.14
C VAL A 187 13.98 -42.13 -9.28
N PRO A 188 13.83 -43.09 -10.21
CA PRO A 188 12.80 -43.02 -11.25
C PRO A 188 11.52 -43.80 -10.86
N SER A 189 10.46 -43.53 -11.62
CA SER A 189 9.28 -44.37 -11.85
C SER A 189 8.18 -44.39 -10.78
N SER A 190 7.01 -43.83 -11.10
CA SER A 190 5.97 -44.59 -11.83
C SER A 190 4.68 -43.80 -12.01
N SER A 191 4.15 -43.94 -13.22
CA SER A 191 2.84 -43.53 -13.72
C SER A 191 1.66 -44.14 -12.94
N ALA A 192 0.60 -43.36 -12.72
CA ALA A 192 -0.81 -43.81 -12.80
C ALA A 192 -1.80 -42.65 -12.54
N ALA A 193 -2.41 -42.16 -13.62
CA ALA A 193 -3.82 -41.75 -13.67
C ALA A 193 -4.53 -42.78 -14.58
N PRO A 194 -5.87 -43.00 -14.58
CA PRO A 194 -6.93 -42.06 -14.22
C PRO A 194 -8.15 -42.66 -13.47
N SER A 195 -9.00 -41.80 -12.88
CA SER A 195 -10.44 -42.05 -12.62
C SER A 195 -11.04 -40.68 -12.27
N SER A 196 -11.88 -40.02 -13.06
CA SER A 196 -13.09 -40.42 -13.81
C SER A 196 -14.16 -41.07 -12.91
N TYR A 197 -14.81 -40.24 -12.10
CA TYR A 197 -16.22 -40.42 -11.76
C TYR A 197 -16.93 -39.06 -11.88
N GLY A 198 -17.90 -39.02 -12.79
CA GLY A 198 -18.84 -37.93 -12.98
C GLY A 198 -20.07 -38.05 -12.05
N PRO A 199 -21.22 -37.45 -12.42
CA PRO A 199 -21.87 -36.42 -11.62
C PRO A 199 -23.09 -36.92 -10.84
N ALA A 200 -23.44 -36.23 -9.75
CA ALA A 200 -24.74 -36.35 -9.10
C ALA A 200 -25.45 -34.98 -9.08
N ILE A 201 -26.37 -34.86 -10.02
CA ILE A 201 -27.53 -33.98 -10.02
C ILE A 201 -28.38 -34.20 -8.75
N GLY A 202 -28.91 -33.11 -8.20
CA GLY A 202 -29.81 -33.12 -7.05
C GLY A 202 -30.54 -31.80 -6.91
N GLU A 203 -31.50 -31.56 -7.81
CA GLU A 203 -32.61 -30.64 -7.57
C GLU A 203 -33.41 -31.10 -6.35
N SER A 204 -33.77 -30.17 -5.47
CA SER A 204 -35.04 -30.24 -4.75
C SER A 204 -35.50 -28.84 -4.38
N LEU A 205 -36.49 -28.37 -5.13
CA LEU A 205 -37.44 -27.36 -4.68
C LEU A 205 -38.22 -27.93 -3.49
N THR A 206 -38.38 -27.17 -2.41
CA THR A 206 -39.61 -27.26 -1.62
C THR A 206 -39.94 -25.92 -0.97
N SER A 207 -40.91 -25.26 -1.59
CA SER A 207 -41.73 -24.19 -1.05
C SER A 207 -42.55 -24.68 0.15
N SER A 208 -42.70 -23.85 1.19
CA SER A 208 -43.75 -23.82 2.23
C SER A 208 -43.27 -22.87 3.35
N THR A 209 -44.02 -22.02 4.06
CA THR A 209 -45.43 -21.67 4.12
C THR A 209 -45.53 -20.46 5.07
N THR A 210 -46.29 -19.45 4.65
CA THR A 210 -47.18 -18.57 5.41
C THR A 210 -47.19 -18.64 6.95
N GLN A 211 -46.92 -17.52 7.65
CA GLN A 211 -47.98 -16.73 8.33
C GLN A 211 -47.43 -15.49 9.09
N PRO A 212 -48.24 -14.41 9.18
CA PRO A 212 -47.95 -13.22 9.97
C PRO A 212 -48.61 -13.34 11.37
N ASN A 213 -47.95 -12.84 12.42
CA ASN A 213 -48.63 -12.55 13.68
C ASN A 213 -48.46 -11.07 14.05
N THR A 214 -49.60 -10.41 13.96
CA THR A 214 -49.97 -9.12 14.52
C THR A 214 -50.13 -9.24 16.03
N GLU A 215 -49.98 -8.09 16.70
CA GLU A 215 -50.62 -7.73 17.98
C GLU A 215 -50.00 -8.25 19.30
N SER A 216 -49.41 -7.32 20.06
CA SER A 216 -49.89 -7.11 21.42
C SER A 216 -49.58 -5.71 21.94
N THR A 217 -50.67 -5.02 22.21
CA THR A 217 -50.85 -3.74 22.89
C THR A 217 -50.43 -3.85 24.35
N GLY A 218 -49.61 -2.91 24.82
CA GLY A 218 -49.25 -2.79 26.23
C GLY A 218 -49.03 -1.33 26.62
N ALA A 219 -50.14 -0.66 26.95
CA ALA A 219 -50.15 0.68 27.51
C ALA A 219 -49.67 0.66 28.98
N VAL A 220 -48.70 1.52 29.33
CA VAL A 220 -48.55 2.04 30.70
C VAL A 220 -48.31 3.54 30.63
N THR A 221 -49.23 4.25 31.27
CA THR A 221 -49.35 5.71 31.38
C THR A 221 -48.49 6.27 32.52
N SER A 222 -47.71 7.31 32.18
CA SER A 222 -47.47 8.60 32.86
C SER A 222 -47.12 8.68 34.37
N ILE A 223 -46.00 9.35 34.71
CA ILE A 223 -45.88 10.63 35.48
C ILE A 223 -44.50 11.26 35.12
N ASP A 224 -44.39 12.27 34.27
CA ASP A 224 -44.35 13.74 34.51
C ASP A 224 -43.33 14.23 35.57
N LEU A 225 -42.35 15.05 35.13
CA LEU A 225 -41.98 16.37 35.68
C LEU A 225 -40.70 16.93 35.02
N SER A 226 -40.94 17.97 34.22
CA SER A 226 -40.04 19.01 33.66
C SER A 226 -39.14 19.71 34.72
N PRO A 227 -38.06 20.49 34.38
CA PRO A 227 -38.15 21.60 33.41
C PRO A 227 -36.93 22.01 32.56
N ALA A 228 -37.29 22.57 31.40
CA ALA A 228 -36.79 23.81 30.77
C ALA A 228 -35.29 24.01 30.50
N SER A 229 -34.96 24.15 29.20
CA SER A 229 -34.23 25.33 28.72
C SER A 229 -34.58 25.60 27.24
N ARG A 230 -35.31 26.72 27.05
CA ARG A 230 -35.59 27.37 25.76
C ARG A 230 -34.31 28.04 25.26
N SER A 231 -33.97 27.89 23.98
CA SER A 231 -33.30 28.96 23.24
C SER A 231 -34.01 29.18 21.90
N SER A 232 -34.60 30.36 21.81
CA SER A 232 -35.32 30.87 20.65
C SER A 232 -34.33 31.47 19.65
N PHE A 233 -34.36 31.02 18.39
CA PHE A 233 -33.83 31.83 17.30
C PHE A 233 -34.99 32.40 16.50
N GLY A 234 -35.13 33.72 16.64
CA GLY A 234 -36.17 34.53 16.02
C GLY A 234 -36.00 34.56 14.50
N LYS A 235 -37.14 34.45 13.82
CA LYS A 235 -37.30 34.79 12.41
C LYS A 235 -37.30 36.32 12.31
N SER A 236 -36.34 36.88 11.57
CA SER A 236 -36.41 38.26 11.09
C SER A 236 -35.82 38.32 9.69
N ALA A 237 -36.58 38.94 8.81
CA ALA A 237 -36.39 39.02 7.37
C ALA A 237 -35.23 39.95 6.98
N ALA A 238 -34.51 39.59 5.92
CA ALA A 238 -33.75 40.54 5.11
C ALA A 238 -33.77 40.09 3.64
N ILE A 239 -34.63 40.77 2.90
CA ILE A 239 -34.74 40.76 1.44
C ILE A 239 -33.57 41.60 0.89
N GLY A 240 -32.81 41.06 -0.07
CA GLY A 240 -31.88 41.83 -0.90
C GLY A 240 -30.48 41.22 -1.01
N GLY A 241 -30.23 40.45 -2.06
CA GLY A 241 -28.88 39.95 -2.35
C GLY A 241 -28.77 38.88 -3.42
N ALA A 242 -29.66 38.85 -4.42
CA ALA A 242 -29.61 37.88 -5.51
C ALA A 242 -28.69 38.33 -6.67
N ILE A 243 -27.46 38.76 -6.36
CA ILE A 243 -26.37 38.90 -7.32
C ILE A 243 -25.06 38.63 -6.57
N SER A 244 -24.67 37.37 -6.37
CA SER A 244 -23.30 37.10 -5.88
C SER A 244 -22.75 35.71 -6.18
N ALA A 245 -23.57 34.69 -6.41
CA ALA A 245 -23.05 33.35 -6.69
C ALA A 245 -22.36 33.25 -8.08
N ALA A 246 -22.94 33.86 -9.11
CA ALA A 246 -22.38 33.82 -10.47
C ALA A 246 -21.07 34.62 -10.60
N CYS A 247 -20.97 35.77 -9.91
CA CYS A 247 -19.75 36.58 -9.91
C CYS A 247 -18.61 35.89 -9.18
N ILE A 248 -18.88 35.21 -8.06
CA ILE A 248 -17.85 34.47 -7.32
C ILE A 248 -17.34 33.29 -8.18
N LEU A 249 -18.24 32.57 -8.86
CA LEU A 249 -17.84 31.47 -9.74
C LEU A 249 -16.95 31.96 -10.90
N ALA A 250 -17.30 33.08 -11.54
CA ALA A 250 -16.49 33.67 -12.61
C ALA A 250 -15.10 34.11 -12.16
N LEU A 251 -14.98 34.69 -10.96
CA LEU A 251 -13.69 35.09 -10.39
C LEU A 251 -12.80 33.89 -10.05
N VAL A 252 -13.39 32.80 -9.52
CA VAL A 252 -12.65 31.55 -9.24
C VAL A 252 -12.14 30.91 -10.53
N VAL A 253 -12.98 30.84 -11.58
CA VAL A 253 -12.57 30.29 -12.88
C VAL A 253 -11.46 31.14 -13.52
N ALA A 254 -11.57 32.48 -13.48
CA ALA A 254 -10.54 33.37 -13.99
C ALA A 254 -9.21 33.20 -13.24
N ALA A 255 -9.23 33.05 -11.91
CA ALA A 255 -8.04 32.82 -11.10
C ALA A 255 -7.35 31.49 -11.45
N VAL A 256 -8.12 30.42 -11.69
CA VAL A 256 -7.58 29.11 -12.10
C VAL A 256 -6.93 29.17 -13.49
N VAL A 257 -7.57 29.85 -14.45
CA VAL A 257 -7.01 30.02 -15.82
C VAL A 257 -5.73 30.86 -15.79
N LEU A 258 -5.69 31.93 -15.00
CA LEU A 258 -4.48 32.76 -14.85
C LEU A 258 -3.32 32.00 -14.17
N ARG A 259 -3.61 31.14 -13.18
CA ARG A 259 -2.58 30.26 -12.59
C ARG A 259 -2.04 29.25 -13.61
N ARG A 260 -2.91 28.60 -14.39
CA ARG A 260 -2.48 27.63 -15.42
C ARG A 260 -1.64 28.27 -16.53
N THR A 261 -2.00 29.47 -16.97
CA THR A 261 -1.22 30.19 -18.01
C THR A 261 0.14 30.68 -17.50
N LYS A 262 0.25 31.05 -16.21
CA LYS A 262 1.53 31.45 -15.60
C LYS A 262 2.51 30.28 -15.46
N ILE A 263 2.02 29.06 -15.18
CA ILE A 263 2.87 27.86 -15.09
C ILE A 263 3.47 27.52 -16.47
N ARG A 264 2.69 27.59 -17.55
CA ARG A 264 3.18 27.32 -18.92
C ARG A 264 4.29 28.26 -19.39
N LYS A 265 4.34 29.50 -18.89
CA LYS A 265 5.40 30.46 -19.25
C LYS A 265 6.72 30.24 -18.52
N ARG A 266 6.74 29.43 -17.45
CA ARG A 266 7.97 29.13 -16.69
C ARG A 266 8.74 27.92 -17.25
N THR A 267 8.11 27.11 -18.09
CA THR A 267 8.73 25.91 -18.67
C THR A 267 9.48 26.16 -19.98
N ILE A 268 9.49 27.38 -20.52
CA ILE A 268 10.20 27.74 -21.77
C ILE A 268 11.33 28.72 -21.45
N LYS A 269 12.40 28.24 -20.83
CA LYS A 269 13.78 28.77 -20.94
C LYS A 269 14.71 27.95 -20.03
N LYS A 270 15.15 26.79 -20.52
CA LYS A 270 16.47 26.28 -20.17
C LYS A 270 17.16 25.92 -21.48
N PRO A 271 18.17 26.68 -21.92
CA PRO A 271 18.97 26.28 -23.08
C PRO A 271 19.66 24.96 -22.74
N ILE A 272 19.51 23.99 -23.64
CA ILE A 272 20.21 22.71 -23.61
C ILE A 272 21.68 23.01 -23.83
N ALA A 273 22.48 22.95 -22.77
CA ALA A 273 23.93 22.83 -22.89
C ALA A 273 24.21 21.36 -23.24
N ASN A 274 24.69 21.13 -24.45
CA ASN A 274 25.27 19.85 -24.87
C ASN A 274 26.55 19.62 -24.07
N ASP A 275 26.49 18.83 -23.01
CA ASP A 275 27.68 18.22 -22.42
C ASP A 275 27.90 16.86 -23.07
N THR A 276 28.82 16.87 -24.03
CA THR A 276 29.41 15.69 -24.68
C THR A 276 30.28 14.97 -23.64
N VAL A 277 29.72 13.99 -22.94
CA VAL A 277 30.50 13.08 -22.09
C VAL A 277 31.04 11.94 -22.94
N HIS A 278 32.36 11.91 -23.07
CA HIS A 278 33.14 10.79 -23.57
C HIS A 278 32.80 9.50 -22.81
N MET A 279 32.14 8.55 -23.48
CA MET A 279 32.07 7.16 -23.03
C MET A 279 33.46 6.52 -23.20
N ALA A 280 34.21 6.41 -22.11
CA ALA A 280 35.37 5.53 -22.04
C ALA A 280 34.87 4.08 -21.93
N SER A 281 35.02 3.31 -23.01
CA SER A 281 34.84 1.86 -23.02
C SER A 281 35.78 1.20 -22.03
N ILE A 282 35.25 0.72 -20.91
CA ILE A 282 35.93 -0.25 -20.05
C ILE A 282 35.68 -1.62 -20.66
N ILE A 283 36.65 -2.12 -21.40
CA ILE A 283 36.73 -3.51 -21.86
C ILE A 283 37.05 -4.35 -20.62
N VAL A 284 36.08 -5.15 -20.16
CA VAL A 284 36.31 -6.20 -19.16
C VAL A 284 36.80 -7.45 -19.90
N PRO A 285 38.01 -7.97 -19.63
CA PRO A 285 38.45 -9.22 -20.22
C PRO A 285 37.68 -10.39 -19.58
N TYR A 286 36.92 -11.11 -20.40
CA TYR A 286 36.28 -12.38 -20.03
C TYR A 286 37.37 -13.46 -20.00
N ALA A 287 37.70 -13.94 -18.80
CA ALA A 287 38.58 -15.09 -18.63
C ALA A 287 37.80 -16.37 -18.95
N ILE A 288 38.21 -17.07 -20.01
CA ILE A 288 37.74 -18.41 -20.34
C ILE A 288 38.44 -19.39 -19.40
N ILE A 289 37.67 -19.98 -18.48
CA ILE A 289 38.12 -21.13 -17.68
C ILE A 289 37.85 -22.37 -18.53
N GLY A 290 38.92 -23.06 -18.92
CA GLY A 290 38.87 -24.33 -19.62
C GLY A 290 38.43 -25.45 -18.69
N ASP A 291 37.54 -26.30 -19.20
CA ASP A 291 37.19 -27.60 -18.64
C ASP A 291 38.43 -28.51 -18.62
N ASP A 292 38.87 -28.91 -17.43
CA ASP A 292 39.81 -30.01 -17.23
C ASP A 292 38.99 -31.28 -16.92
N GLN A 293 38.98 -32.22 -17.87
CA GLN A 293 38.41 -33.55 -17.72
C GLN A 293 39.38 -34.45 -16.95
N PRO A 294 38.94 -35.16 -15.89
CA PRO A 294 39.79 -36.16 -15.23
C PRO A 294 39.81 -37.50 -15.99
N GLY A 295 41.01 -37.99 -16.24
CA GLY A 295 41.35 -39.36 -16.65
C GLY A 295 42.72 -39.75 -16.10
#